data_AF-A0A932JDB3-F1
#
_entry.id   AF-A0A932JDB3-F1
#
_cell.length_a   1.000
_cell.length_b   1.000
_cell.length_c   1.000
_cell.angle_alpha   90.00
_cell.angle_beta   90.00
_cell.angle_gamma   90.00
#
_symmetry.space_group_name_H-M   'P 1'
#
loop_
_entity.id
_entity.type
_entity.pdbx_description
1 polymer ?
#
loop_
_entity_poly.entity_id
_entity_poly.type
_entity_poly.pdbx_seq_one_letter_code
_entity_poly.pdbx_strand_id
1 'polypeptide(L)'
;MSSRTFRLFIPLIGAIFISFAIWLFWVDQANAQCGSQASSCKNCHEVQGQLSVNNDGTGWHQSHAFGDFCANCHAGNVQATEADAAHTGMVAPLSDLNANCAACHPSDLADRGQVYASILGVTLDAGGTNPPAASGGDSSAPAADSGQPSANPPASPIVVNDAEVIDYAQRYEQTANGALNVNWGNVIVGAMIVLVLASGGSFVYFNERKLRGGVAVTKPKAATDMAASTNPADYLPEVVALLPQIAKLNPVGIHALKRLLEATDPDDASELLHSLSRLDPELVHRIRNLDRDSRALLMGLARD
;
A
#
# COMPACT_ATOMS: atom_id res chain seq x y z
N MET A 1 -9.70 -11.15 -40.42
CA MET A 1 -9.20 -11.95 -39.29
C MET A 1 -10.26 -12.97 -38.89
N SER A 2 -9.89 -14.24 -38.77
CA SER A 2 -10.83 -15.35 -38.50
C SER A 2 -11.37 -15.28 -37.07
N SER A 3 -12.62 -15.68 -36.84
CA SER A 3 -13.22 -15.73 -35.49
C SER A 3 -12.43 -16.59 -34.49
N ARG A 4 -11.56 -17.48 -35.00
CA ARG A 4 -10.62 -18.26 -34.19
C ARG A 4 -9.48 -17.44 -33.60
N THR A 5 -8.96 -16.43 -34.31
CA THR A 5 -7.89 -15.58 -33.73
C THR A 5 -8.43 -14.65 -32.65
N PHE A 6 -9.68 -14.18 -32.77
CA PHE A 6 -10.28 -13.31 -31.76
C PHE A 6 -10.51 -14.01 -30.41
N ARG A 7 -10.79 -15.33 -30.42
CA ARG A 7 -10.99 -16.12 -29.18
C ARG A 7 -9.72 -16.32 -28.36
N LEU A 8 -8.53 -16.23 -28.98
CA LEU A 8 -7.24 -16.38 -28.29
C LEU A 8 -6.70 -15.05 -27.76
N PHE A 9 -7.06 -13.92 -28.38
CA PHE A 9 -6.55 -12.61 -28.00
C PHE A 9 -7.12 -12.08 -26.67
N ILE A 10 -8.40 -12.35 -26.38
CA ILE A 10 -9.08 -11.87 -25.17
C ILE A 10 -8.44 -12.41 -23.87
N PRO A 11 -8.19 -13.73 -23.70
CA PRO A 11 -7.55 -14.23 -22.48
C PRO A 11 -6.10 -13.76 -22.35
N LEU A 12 -5.38 -13.58 -23.46
CA LEU A 12 -4.01 -13.09 -23.45
C LEU A 12 -3.94 -11.65 -22.91
N ILE A 13 -4.81 -10.76 -23.39
CA ILE A 13 -4.88 -9.37 -22.90
C ILE A 13 -5.29 -9.36 -21.43
N GLY A 14 -6.26 -10.19 -21.03
CA GLY A 14 -6.66 -10.34 -19.62
C GLY A 14 -5.50 -10.76 -18.71
N ALA A 15 -4.70 -11.75 -19.14
CA ALA A 15 -3.53 -12.20 -18.39
C ALA A 15 -2.45 -11.11 -18.27
N ILE A 16 -2.23 -10.30 -19.31
CA ILE A 16 -1.30 -9.17 -19.27
C ILE A 16 -1.77 -8.10 -18.26
N PHE A 17 -3.06 -7.74 -18.27
CA PHE A 17 -3.61 -6.77 -17.32
C PHE A 17 -3.55 -7.27 -15.87
N ILE A 18 -3.86 -8.55 -15.63
CA ILE A 18 -3.78 -9.15 -14.29
C ILE A 18 -2.33 -9.18 -13.82
N SER A 19 -1.39 -9.58 -14.69
CA SER A 19 0.04 -9.60 -14.36
C SER A 19 0.57 -8.20 -14.06
N PHE A 20 0.14 -7.19 -14.82
CA PHE A 20 0.50 -5.80 -14.57
C PHE A 20 -0.09 -5.27 -13.25
N ALA A 21 -1.34 -5.62 -12.93
CA ALA A 21 -1.96 -5.25 -11.66
C ALA A 21 -1.27 -5.92 -10.46
N ILE A 22 -0.88 -7.20 -10.58
CA ILE A 22 -0.09 -7.90 -9.56
C ILE A 22 1.28 -7.23 -9.41
N TRP A 23 1.93 -6.86 -10.52
CA TRP A 23 3.22 -6.17 -10.48
C TRP A 23 3.14 -4.80 -9.78
N LEU A 24 2.07 -4.03 -10.03
CA LEU A 24 1.81 -2.77 -9.31
C LEU A 24 1.51 -2.96 -7.82
N PHE A 25 0.97 -4.12 -7.43
CA PHE A 25 0.73 -4.46 -6.03
C PHE A 25 2.02 -4.76 -5.25
N TRP A 26 3.10 -5.10 -5.96
CA TRP A 26 4.43 -5.39 -5.41
C TRP A 26 5.44 -4.29 -5.72
N VAL A 27 4.98 -3.09 -6.09
CA VAL A 27 5.85 -1.91 -6.07
C VAL A 27 6.16 -1.66 -4.60
N ASP A 28 7.41 -1.94 -4.21
CA ASP A 28 7.95 -1.49 -2.94
C ASP A 28 7.57 -0.03 -2.74
N GLN A 29 7.06 0.32 -1.56
CA GLN A 29 6.83 1.72 -1.23
C GLN A 29 8.14 2.46 -1.49
N ALA A 30 8.11 3.35 -2.49
CA ALA A 30 9.12 4.39 -2.57
C ALA A 30 9.03 5.08 -1.23
N ASN A 31 10.06 4.96 -0.40
CA ASN A 31 10.15 5.68 0.86
C ASN A 31 10.10 7.17 0.49
N ALA A 32 8.90 7.75 0.51
CA ALA A 32 8.67 9.14 0.27
C ALA A 32 9.48 9.92 1.33
N GLN A 33 10.53 10.58 0.87
CA GLN A 33 11.11 11.79 1.47
C GLN A 33 11.43 11.78 2.97
N CYS A 34 11.74 10.64 3.59
CA CYS A 34 12.56 10.62 4.82
C CYS A 34 14.07 10.73 4.52
N GLY A 35 14.42 11.15 3.30
CA GLY A 35 15.77 11.17 2.76
C GLY A 35 16.21 12.49 2.12
N SER A 36 15.46 13.60 2.28
CA SER A 36 16.13 14.89 2.17
C SER A 36 16.99 15.04 3.43
N GLN A 37 18.24 14.58 3.34
CA GLN A 37 19.26 14.81 4.38
C GLN A 37 19.54 16.32 4.61
N ALA A 38 18.76 17.21 3.99
CA ALA A 38 18.84 18.65 4.05
C ALA A 38 17.42 19.24 4.04
N SER A 39 17.15 20.14 4.98
CA SER A 39 15.91 20.93 5.06
C SER A 39 15.56 21.59 3.72
N SER A 40 14.29 21.60 3.33
CA SER A 40 13.74 22.34 2.18
C SER A 40 14.10 23.83 2.25
N CYS A 41 14.18 24.38 3.46
CA CYS A 41 14.63 25.76 3.71
C CYS A 41 16.08 25.97 3.23
N LYS A 42 16.96 24.97 3.35
CA LYS A 42 18.36 25.07 2.90
C LYS A 42 18.51 25.18 1.40
N ASN A 43 17.51 24.79 0.60
CA ASN A 43 17.58 25.01 -0.84
C ASN A 43 17.65 26.50 -1.17
N CYS A 44 16.90 27.34 -0.45
CA CYS A 44 16.98 28.79 -0.63
C CYS A 44 18.14 29.40 0.18
N HIS A 45 18.30 28.98 1.43
CA HIS A 45 19.26 29.57 2.36
C HIS A 45 20.72 29.21 2.06
N GLU A 46 21.00 27.98 1.62
CA GLU A 46 22.36 27.50 1.32
C GLU A 46 22.63 27.47 -0.19
N VAL A 47 21.78 26.77 -0.96
CA VAL A 47 22.06 26.51 -2.39
C VAL A 47 21.92 27.79 -3.21
N GLN A 48 20.87 28.57 -2.98
CA GLN A 48 20.70 29.88 -3.61
C GLN A 48 21.47 31.00 -2.89
N GLY A 49 22.12 30.69 -1.77
CA GLY A 49 23.01 31.61 -1.05
C GLY A 49 22.33 32.86 -0.49
N GLN A 50 21.03 32.83 -0.23
CA GLN A 50 20.30 34.01 0.24
C GLN A 50 20.71 34.40 1.67
N LEU A 51 20.72 33.42 2.58
CA LEU A 51 21.13 33.60 3.97
C LEU A 51 21.61 32.24 4.51
N SER A 52 22.90 31.97 4.34
CA SER A 52 23.51 30.69 4.75
C SER A 52 23.46 30.56 6.27
N VAL A 53 22.74 29.55 6.74
CA VAL A 53 22.56 29.22 8.17
C VAL A 53 23.62 28.24 8.67
N ASN A 54 24.23 27.46 7.78
CA ASN A 54 25.36 26.58 8.15
C ASN A 54 26.64 27.38 8.45
N ASN A 55 26.77 28.58 7.90
CA ASN A 55 27.93 29.46 8.04
C ASN A 55 27.62 30.76 8.81
N ASP A 56 26.52 30.80 9.56
CA ASP A 56 26.10 31.98 10.33
C ASP A 56 26.96 32.24 11.59
N GLY A 57 27.96 31.40 11.84
CA GLY A 57 28.89 31.50 12.97
C GLY A 57 28.31 31.05 14.31
N THR A 58 27.06 30.60 14.34
CA THR A 58 26.36 30.22 15.56
C THR A 58 26.44 28.71 15.85
N GLY A 59 26.62 27.90 14.80
CA GLY A 59 26.78 26.45 14.88
C GLY A 59 25.54 25.66 15.33
N TRP A 60 24.49 26.32 15.85
CA TRP A 60 23.33 25.62 16.41
C TRP A 60 22.40 25.04 15.35
N HIS A 61 22.36 25.63 14.14
CA HIS A 61 21.61 25.11 13.01
C HIS A 61 22.06 23.71 12.56
N GLN A 62 23.25 23.25 12.97
CA GLN A 62 23.81 21.96 12.59
C GLN A 62 23.11 20.78 13.27
N SER A 63 22.60 20.95 14.50
CA SER A 63 22.06 19.83 15.29
C SER A 63 20.78 19.21 14.71
N HIS A 64 19.99 20.00 13.99
CA HIS A 64 18.71 19.58 13.40
C HIS A 64 18.67 19.81 11.88
N ALA A 65 19.84 19.94 11.27
CA ALA A 65 20.01 20.32 9.87
C ALA A 65 19.78 19.18 8.86
N PHE A 66 19.48 17.97 9.37
CA PHE A 66 19.41 16.72 8.62
C PHE A 66 18.02 16.41 8.05
N GLY A 67 17.04 17.28 8.29
CA GLY A 67 15.69 17.21 7.73
C GLY A 67 14.99 18.56 7.82
N ASP A 68 13.68 18.61 7.54
CA ASP A 68 12.85 19.83 7.55
C ASP A 68 12.54 20.38 8.95
N PHE A 69 13.48 20.26 9.90
CA PHE A 69 13.29 20.69 11.28
C PHE A 69 13.49 22.18 11.50
N CYS A 70 13.89 22.95 10.48
CA CYS A 70 13.94 24.41 10.55
C CYS A 70 12.58 24.97 10.97
N ALA A 71 11.48 24.40 10.44
CA ALA A 71 10.13 24.82 10.78
C ALA A 71 9.70 24.39 12.19
N ASN A 72 10.36 23.43 12.83
CA ASN A 72 10.08 23.17 14.24
C ASN A 72 10.61 24.32 15.09
N CYS A 73 11.77 24.92 14.77
CA CYS A 73 12.25 26.07 15.53
C CYS A 73 11.59 27.38 15.11
N HIS A 74 11.31 27.54 13.82
CA HIS A 74 10.90 28.82 13.23
C HIS A 74 9.45 28.87 12.75
N ALA A 75 8.69 27.78 12.85
CA ALA A 75 7.42 27.61 12.13
C ALA A 75 7.59 27.84 10.61
N GLY A 76 6.54 28.29 9.93
CA GLY A 76 6.52 28.47 8.48
C GLY A 76 6.07 27.22 7.71
N ASN A 77 6.01 27.35 6.39
CA ASN A 77 5.50 26.33 5.48
C ASN A 77 6.63 25.71 4.66
N VAL A 78 7.08 24.52 5.07
CA VAL A 78 8.15 23.77 4.40
C VAL A 78 7.79 23.26 3.01
N GLN A 79 6.51 23.30 2.63
CA GLN A 79 6.00 22.85 1.32
C GLN A 79 5.89 23.99 0.30
N ALA A 80 5.99 25.24 0.75
CA ALA A 80 5.90 26.39 -0.14
C ALA A 80 7.22 26.61 -0.89
N THR A 81 7.12 26.81 -2.21
CA THR A 81 8.27 27.14 -3.07
C THR A 81 8.53 28.64 -3.16
N GLU A 82 7.55 29.46 -2.78
CA GLU A 82 7.64 30.92 -2.76
C GLU A 82 8.03 31.40 -1.36
N ALA A 83 8.98 32.34 -1.28
CA ALA A 83 9.54 32.81 -0.02
C ALA A 83 8.48 33.38 0.95
N ASP A 84 7.57 34.21 0.45
CA ASP A 84 6.54 34.83 1.29
C ASP A 84 5.58 33.77 1.89
N ALA A 85 5.22 32.76 1.10
CA ALA A 85 4.37 31.66 1.55
C ALA A 85 5.11 30.73 2.53
N ALA A 86 6.41 30.48 2.29
CA ALA A 86 7.25 29.69 3.19
C ALA A 86 7.45 30.39 4.54
N HIS A 87 7.57 31.72 4.55
CA HIS A 87 7.78 32.50 5.76
C HIS A 87 6.50 32.92 6.48
N THR A 88 5.33 32.60 5.92
CA THR A 88 4.05 32.94 6.56
C THR A 88 3.91 32.22 7.90
N GLY A 89 3.70 33.00 8.96
CA GLY A 89 3.54 32.47 10.31
C GLY A 89 4.84 32.06 11.00
N MET A 90 6.01 32.43 10.44
CA MET A 90 7.28 32.20 11.12
C MET A 90 7.34 32.94 12.46
N VAL A 91 8.02 32.31 13.41
CA VAL A 91 8.23 32.79 14.77
C VAL A 91 9.73 32.86 15.09
N ALA A 92 10.06 33.62 16.12
CA ALA A 92 11.39 33.60 16.69
C ALA A 92 11.72 32.17 17.19
N PRO A 93 12.99 31.74 17.06
CA PRO A 93 13.41 30.43 17.55
C PRO A 93 13.12 30.28 19.04
N LEU A 94 12.75 29.07 19.45
CA LEU A 94 12.43 28.71 20.85
C LEU A 94 11.21 29.45 21.44
N SER A 95 10.36 30.04 20.61
CA SER A 95 9.16 30.75 21.07
C SER A 95 8.16 29.84 21.81
N ASP A 96 8.05 28.57 21.41
CA ASP A 96 7.29 27.52 22.10
C ASP A 96 8.07 26.20 22.10
N LEU A 97 8.83 25.93 23.15
CA LEU A 97 9.60 24.68 23.28
C LEU A 97 8.70 23.45 23.34
N ASN A 98 7.53 23.55 23.98
CA ASN A 98 6.66 22.39 24.17
C ASN A 98 6.05 21.95 22.84
N ALA A 99 5.48 22.88 22.07
CA ALA A 99 4.89 22.54 20.77
C ALA A 99 5.92 21.99 19.79
N ASN A 100 7.16 22.49 19.85
CA ASN A 100 8.14 22.26 18.80
C ASN A 100 9.14 21.13 19.08
N CYS A 101 9.40 20.83 20.35
CA CYS A 101 10.49 19.93 20.73
C CYS A 101 10.03 18.77 21.63
N ALA A 102 8.92 18.88 22.37
CA ALA A 102 8.51 17.87 23.36
C ALA A 102 8.20 16.49 22.74
N ALA A 103 7.80 16.45 21.46
CA ALA A 103 7.53 15.20 20.76
C ALA A 103 8.77 14.29 20.64
N CYS A 104 9.96 14.88 20.52
CA CYS A 104 11.23 14.14 20.42
C CYS A 104 12.03 14.17 21.72
N HIS A 105 11.82 15.19 22.55
CA HIS A 105 12.55 15.43 23.79
C HIS A 105 11.64 15.54 25.01
N PRO A 106 10.79 14.54 25.30
CA PRO A 106 9.82 14.66 26.39
C PRO A 106 10.46 14.70 27.78
N SER A 107 11.64 14.09 27.94
CA SER A 107 12.32 13.95 29.23
C SER A 107 13.43 14.98 29.46
N ASP A 108 13.96 15.60 28.40
CA ASP A 108 15.13 16.48 28.44
C ASP A 108 14.90 17.81 27.70
N LEU A 109 13.63 18.19 27.50
CA LEU A 109 13.21 19.40 26.80
C LEU A 109 13.90 20.67 27.32
N ALA A 110 13.83 20.89 28.64
CA ALA A 110 14.34 22.09 29.27
C ALA A 110 15.87 22.18 29.15
N ASP A 111 16.57 21.06 29.40
CA ASP A 111 18.03 21.00 29.33
C ASP A 111 18.53 21.27 27.91
N ARG A 112 17.86 20.71 26.89
CA ARG A 112 18.20 20.96 25.48
C ARG A 112 17.86 22.37 25.04
N GLY A 113 16.69 22.87 25.41
CA GLY A 113 16.29 24.24 25.13
C GLY A 113 17.30 25.24 25.69
N GLN A 114 17.79 25.01 26.92
CA GLN A 114 18.71 25.91 27.61
C GLN A 114 20.06 26.07 26.87
N VAL A 115 20.54 25.02 26.20
CA VAL A 115 21.76 25.09 25.37
C VAL A 115 21.57 26.13 24.26
N TYR A 116 20.46 26.04 23.52
CA TYR A 116 20.16 26.98 22.43
C TYR A 116 19.83 28.38 22.93
N ALA A 117 19.11 28.49 24.05
CA ALA A 117 18.80 29.76 24.67
C ALA A 117 20.08 30.53 25.05
N SER A 118 21.08 29.81 25.58
CA SER A 118 22.38 30.38 25.94
C SER A 118 23.16 30.87 24.72
N ILE A 119 23.11 30.13 23.60
CA ILE A 119 23.75 30.52 22.33
C ILE A 119 23.07 31.76 21.74
N LEU A 120 21.73 31.81 21.79
CA LEU A 120 20.92 32.89 21.23
C LEU A 120 20.81 34.11 22.15
N GLY A 121 21.32 34.04 23.38
CA GLY A 121 21.20 35.12 24.36
C GLY A 121 19.76 35.39 24.82
N VAL A 122 18.87 34.40 24.70
CA VAL A 122 17.47 34.50 25.15
C VAL A 122 17.27 33.78 26.48
N THR A 123 16.33 34.27 27.28
CA THR A 123 15.89 33.56 28.49
C THR A 123 14.71 32.67 28.12
N LEU A 124 14.71 31.44 28.64
CA LEU A 124 13.54 30.56 28.56
C LEU A 124 12.68 30.85 29.76
N ASP A 125 11.56 31.54 29.56
CA ASP A 125 10.56 31.65 30.60
C ASP A 125 9.95 30.27 30.86
N ALA A 126 9.84 29.91 32.14
CA ALA A 126 9.19 28.69 32.62
C ALA A 126 7.68 28.74 32.29
N GLY A 127 7.35 28.54 31.02
CA GLY A 127 6.02 28.80 30.47
C GLY A 127 5.95 28.86 28.94
N GLY A 128 7.07 28.86 28.22
CA GLY A 128 7.07 28.65 26.76
C GLY A 128 6.35 29.73 25.95
N THR A 129 6.35 30.98 26.43
CA THR A 129 5.84 32.12 25.67
C THR A 129 6.78 33.31 25.81
N ASN A 130 7.82 33.37 24.98
CA ASN A 130 8.58 34.60 24.83
C ASN A 130 7.77 35.63 24.02
N PRO A 131 7.76 36.92 24.39
CA PRO A 131 7.12 37.96 23.59
C PRO A 131 7.83 38.11 22.23
N PRO A 132 7.12 38.61 21.18
CA PRO A 132 7.72 38.79 19.87
C PRO A 132 8.91 39.74 19.98
N ALA A 133 10.09 39.27 19.57
CA ALA A 133 11.30 40.09 19.59
C ALA A 133 11.14 41.26 18.60
N ALA A 134 11.33 42.47 19.12
CA ALA A 134 11.45 43.69 18.33
C ALA A 134 12.66 43.57 17.39
N SER A 135 12.41 43.84 16.11
CA SER A 135 13.43 44.05 15.09
C SER A 135 14.31 45.25 15.47
N GLY A 136 15.53 44.98 15.93
CA GLY A 136 16.52 46.00 16.27
C GLY A 136 17.93 45.47 16.09
N GLY A 137 18.57 45.83 14.98
CA GLY A 137 19.94 45.42 14.67
C GLY A 137 20.41 46.01 13.35
N ASP A 138 20.51 47.33 13.29
CA ASP A 138 21.26 48.06 12.27
C ASP A 138 22.68 47.48 12.14
N SER A 139 23.01 47.00 10.95
CA SER A 139 24.40 46.82 10.51
C SER A 139 24.51 47.41 9.12
N SER A 140 24.94 48.67 9.10
CA SER A 140 25.34 49.39 7.90
C SER A 140 26.65 48.79 7.36
N ALA A 141 26.62 48.26 6.14
CA ALA A 141 27.79 48.07 5.29
C ALA A 141 27.39 48.25 3.82
N PRO A 142 28.29 48.75 2.95
CA PRO A 142 27.92 49.64 1.85
C PRO A 142 27.46 48.91 0.59
N ALA A 143 26.62 49.62 -0.16
CA ALA A 143 26.09 49.25 -1.46
C ALA A 143 27.20 48.96 -2.49
N ALA A 144 27.12 47.77 -3.10
CA ALA A 144 27.73 47.48 -4.38
C ALA A 144 26.61 47.27 -5.41
N ASP A 145 26.42 48.30 -6.23
CA ASP A 145 25.64 48.32 -7.44
C ASP A 145 26.25 47.37 -8.49
N SER A 146 25.46 46.40 -8.95
CA SER A 146 25.69 45.75 -10.25
C SER A 146 24.37 45.16 -10.74
N GLY A 147 23.72 45.87 -11.65
CA GLY A 147 22.53 45.38 -12.34
C GLY A 147 22.83 44.20 -13.27
N GLN A 148 21.85 43.30 -13.40
CA GLN A 148 21.71 42.44 -14.57
C GLN A 148 20.22 42.03 -14.75
N PRO A 149 19.72 41.87 -16.01
CA PRO A 149 18.31 42.00 -16.31
C PRO A 149 17.51 40.69 -16.25
N SER A 150 16.19 40.87 -16.17
CA SER A 150 15.12 39.88 -16.29
C SER A 150 15.22 38.99 -17.53
N ALA A 151 14.93 37.69 -17.34
CA ALA A 151 13.74 37.01 -17.85
C ALA A 151 14.01 35.51 -17.98
N ASN A 152 13.40 34.69 -17.11
CA ASN A 152 13.23 33.26 -17.36
C ASN A 152 11.72 32.96 -17.45
N PRO A 153 11.28 32.09 -18.38
CA PRO A 153 9.86 31.87 -18.68
C PRO A 153 9.16 31.09 -17.56
N PRO A 154 7.80 31.12 -17.50
CA PRO A 154 7.05 30.43 -16.47
C PRO A 154 7.20 28.92 -16.65
N ALA A 155 7.97 28.28 -15.78
CA ALA A 155 7.85 26.85 -15.57
C ALA A 155 6.48 26.60 -14.94
N SER A 156 5.59 25.96 -15.69
CA SER A 156 4.32 25.49 -15.12
C SER A 156 4.67 24.54 -13.97
N PRO A 157 4.13 24.76 -12.75
CA PRO A 157 4.35 23.83 -11.67
C PRO A 157 3.68 22.50 -12.07
N ILE A 158 4.49 21.49 -12.37
CA ILE A 158 4.02 20.12 -12.35
C ILE A 158 3.80 19.81 -10.88
N VAL A 159 2.56 20.05 -10.43
CA VAL A 159 2.06 19.59 -9.13
C VAL A 159 1.99 18.07 -9.23
N VAL A 160 3.09 17.41 -8.84
CA VAL A 160 3.08 15.98 -8.61
C VAL A 160 2.32 15.78 -7.29
N ASN A 161 1.01 15.55 -7.40
CA ASN A 161 0.20 15.06 -6.29
C ASN A 161 0.56 13.59 -6.04
N ASP A 162 1.71 13.35 -5.40
CA ASP A 162 2.01 12.03 -4.85
C ASP A 162 1.13 11.81 -3.61
N ALA A 163 0.47 10.65 -3.56
CA ALA A 163 -0.50 10.29 -2.53
C ALA A 163 0.10 10.14 -1.11
N GLU A 164 1.39 10.44 -0.94
CA GLU A 164 2.16 10.20 0.28
C GLU A 164 2.83 11.47 0.85
N VAL A 165 2.71 12.62 0.16
CA VAL A 165 3.13 13.91 0.74
C VAL A 165 1.97 14.46 1.57
N ILE A 166 2.11 14.42 2.90
CA ILE A 166 1.15 15.05 3.82
C ILE A 166 1.34 16.57 3.75
N ASP A 167 0.43 17.24 3.04
CA ASP A 167 0.32 18.70 3.09
C ASP A 167 -0.22 19.14 4.46
N TYR A 168 0.70 19.56 5.34
CA TYR A 168 0.37 20.01 6.69
C TYR A 168 -0.46 21.29 6.72
N ALA A 169 -0.37 22.16 5.70
CA ALA A 169 -1.22 23.34 5.58
C ALA A 169 -2.66 22.93 5.26
N GLN A 170 -2.84 22.01 4.32
CA GLN A 170 -4.16 21.44 4.00
C GLN A 170 -4.76 20.69 5.20
N ARG A 171 -3.95 19.96 5.97
CA ARG A 171 -4.39 19.26 7.19
C ARG A 171 -4.80 20.23 8.30
N TYR A 172 -4.11 21.35 8.45
CA TYR A 172 -4.49 22.42 9.36
C TYR A 172 -5.83 23.05 8.95
N GLU A 173 -6.04 23.37 7.67
CA GLU A 173 -7.31 23.89 7.17
C GLU A 173 -8.48 22.91 7.37
N GLN A 174 -8.27 21.61 7.14
CA GLN A 174 -9.27 20.57 7.39
C GLN A 174 -9.66 20.49 8.88
N THR A 175 -8.69 20.67 9.79
CA THR A 175 -8.90 20.51 11.23
C THR A 175 -9.43 21.78 11.89
N ALA A 176 -8.99 22.97 11.44
CA ALA A 176 -9.35 24.26 12.02
C ALA A 176 -10.60 24.87 11.38
N ASN A 177 -10.77 24.74 10.06
CA ASN A 177 -11.86 25.38 9.30
C ASN A 177 -13.00 24.41 8.93
N GLY A 178 -12.86 23.10 9.25
CA GLY A 178 -13.87 22.09 8.94
C GLY A 178 -14.09 21.83 7.44
N ALA A 179 -13.17 22.29 6.59
CA ALA A 179 -13.29 22.13 5.15
C ALA A 179 -12.92 20.69 4.76
N LEU A 180 -13.92 19.87 4.44
CA LEU A 180 -13.70 18.54 3.87
C LEU A 180 -13.22 18.69 2.42
N ASN A 181 -11.91 18.67 2.21
CA ASN A 181 -11.35 18.68 0.87
C ASN A 181 -11.52 17.29 0.24
N VAL A 182 -12.45 17.17 -0.71
CA VAL A 182 -12.72 15.91 -1.40
C VAL A 182 -11.58 15.65 -2.38
N ASN A 183 -10.78 14.62 -2.10
CA ASN A 183 -9.77 14.15 -3.05
C ASN A 183 -10.46 13.57 -4.29
N TRP A 184 -10.50 14.37 -5.37
CA TRP A 184 -11.10 13.97 -6.64
C TRP A 184 -10.48 12.71 -7.25
N GLY A 185 -9.20 12.42 -6.97
CA GLY A 185 -8.56 11.16 -7.36
C GLY A 185 -9.26 9.95 -6.75
N ASN A 186 -9.54 9.99 -5.45
CA ASN A 186 -10.29 8.93 -4.77
C ASN A 186 -11.73 8.79 -5.30
N VAL A 187 -12.36 9.91 -5.65
CA VAL A 187 -13.70 9.90 -6.28
C VAL A 187 -13.67 9.22 -7.65
N ILE A 188 -12.66 9.54 -8.47
CA ILE A 188 -12.48 8.92 -9.81
C ILE A 188 -12.21 7.42 -9.66
N VAL A 189 -11.30 7.02 -8.77
CA VAL A 189 -11.01 5.60 -8.50
C VAL A 189 -12.25 4.87 -8.00
N GLY A 190 -13.00 5.46 -7.07
CA GLY A 190 -14.26 4.92 -6.58
C GLY A 190 -15.29 4.74 -7.71
N ALA A 191 -15.42 5.74 -8.60
CA ALA A 191 -16.29 5.66 -9.76
C ALA A 191 -15.87 4.54 -10.74
N MET A 192 -14.56 4.36 -10.96
CA MET A 192 -14.04 3.28 -11.82
C MET A 192 -14.31 1.90 -11.22
N ILE A 193 -14.14 1.72 -9.91
CA ILE A 193 -14.44 0.45 -9.22
C ILE A 193 -15.93 0.10 -9.38
N VAL A 194 -16.81 1.06 -9.11
CA VAL A 194 -18.27 0.88 -9.29
C VAL A 194 -18.60 0.52 -10.73
N LEU A 195 -17.96 1.17 -11.71
CA LEU A 195 -18.16 0.89 -13.13
C LEU A 195 -17.70 -0.53 -13.51
N VAL A 196 -16.55 -0.98 -13.01
CA VAL A 196 -16.05 -2.34 -13.24
C VAL A 196 -16.97 -3.39 -12.61
N LEU A 197 -17.43 -3.17 -11.38
CA LEU A 197 -18.35 -4.09 -10.71
C LEU A 197 -19.71 -4.14 -11.42
N ALA A 198 -20.25 -2.99 -11.82
CA ALA A 198 -21.52 -2.92 -12.54
C ALA A 198 -21.42 -3.56 -13.94
N SER A 199 -20.36 -3.26 -14.69
CA SER A 199 -20.16 -3.81 -16.04
C SER A 199 -19.81 -5.30 -16.02
N GLY A 200 -18.87 -5.72 -15.18
CA GLY A 200 -18.47 -7.11 -15.02
C GLY A 200 -19.59 -7.98 -14.45
N GLY A 201 -20.28 -7.51 -13.41
CA GLY A 201 -21.42 -8.21 -12.81
C GLY A 201 -22.59 -8.37 -13.79
N SER A 202 -22.92 -7.30 -14.54
CA SER A 202 -23.94 -7.38 -15.58
C SER A 202 -23.56 -8.36 -16.69
N PHE A 203 -22.30 -8.35 -17.14
CA PHE A 203 -21.82 -9.27 -18.17
C PHE A 203 -21.94 -10.73 -17.73
N VAL A 204 -21.51 -11.08 -16.51
CA VAL A 204 -21.64 -12.43 -15.95
C VAL A 204 -23.10 -12.85 -15.87
N TYR A 205 -23.97 -11.98 -15.34
CA TYR A 205 -25.40 -12.25 -15.22
C TYR A 205 -26.07 -12.52 -16.58
N PHE A 206 -25.78 -11.70 -17.60
CA PHE A 206 -26.33 -11.91 -18.94
C PHE A 206 -25.76 -13.16 -19.61
N ASN A 207 -24.48 -13.46 -19.42
CA ASN A 207 -23.85 -14.66 -19.98
C ASN A 207 -24.42 -15.93 -19.34
N GLU A 208 -24.59 -15.95 -18.02
CA GLU A 208 -25.26 -17.06 -17.32
C GLU A 208 -26.70 -17.23 -17.79
N ARG A 209 -27.46 -16.14 -17.90
CA ARG A 209 -28.85 -16.21 -18.38
C ARG A 209 -28.95 -16.73 -19.81
N LYS A 210 -28.02 -16.34 -20.68
CA LYS A 210 -27.95 -16.82 -22.07
C LYS A 210 -27.59 -18.31 -22.14
N LEU A 211 -26.68 -18.77 -21.29
CA LEU A 211 -26.32 -20.19 -21.20
C LEU A 211 -27.47 -21.02 -20.64
N ARG A 212 -28.15 -20.56 -19.58
CA ARG A 212 -29.33 -21.23 -19.01
C ARG A 212 -30.54 -21.23 -19.95
N GLY A 213 -30.69 -20.21 -20.80
CA GLY A 213 -31.76 -20.14 -21.80
C GLY A 213 -31.46 -20.83 -23.14
N GLY A 214 -30.18 -21.11 -23.43
CA GLY A 214 -29.73 -21.71 -24.68
C GLY A 214 -29.56 -23.24 -24.62
N VAL A 215 -29.46 -23.82 -23.42
CA VAL A 215 -29.63 -25.25 -23.25
C VAL A 215 -31.12 -25.52 -23.35
N ALA A 216 -31.60 -25.73 -24.58
CA ALA A 216 -32.73 -26.61 -24.77
C ALA A 216 -32.42 -27.84 -23.92
N VAL A 217 -33.21 -28.05 -22.87
CA VAL A 217 -33.25 -29.32 -22.17
C VAL A 217 -33.63 -30.31 -23.25
N THR A 218 -32.63 -30.85 -23.95
CA THR A 218 -32.74 -32.17 -24.54
C THR A 218 -33.10 -33.00 -23.35
N LYS A 219 -34.41 -33.26 -23.21
CA LYS A 219 -34.94 -34.28 -22.32
C LYS A 219 -33.91 -35.39 -22.36
N PRO A 220 -33.23 -35.71 -21.25
CA PRO A 220 -32.36 -36.85 -21.24
C PRO A 220 -33.20 -37.97 -21.83
N LYS A 221 -32.78 -38.45 -23.01
CA LYS A 221 -33.34 -39.64 -23.63
C LYS A 221 -33.26 -40.64 -22.50
N ALA A 222 -34.43 -41.00 -21.95
CA ALA A 222 -34.57 -41.70 -20.69
C ALA A 222 -33.39 -42.65 -20.56
N ALA A 223 -32.43 -42.25 -19.71
CA ALA A 223 -31.37 -43.16 -19.33
C ALA A 223 -32.15 -44.25 -18.65
N THR A 224 -32.29 -45.35 -19.39
CA THR A 224 -32.90 -46.59 -18.96
C THR A 224 -32.52 -46.77 -17.50
N ASP A 225 -33.52 -46.81 -16.64
CA ASP A 225 -33.37 -46.92 -15.19
C ASP A 225 -32.28 -47.96 -14.87
N MET A 226 -31.06 -47.50 -14.61
CA MET A 226 -30.11 -48.28 -13.83
C MET A 226 -30.57 -48.10 -12.40
N ALA A 227 -31.67 -48.81 -12.07
CA ALA A 227 -31.96 -49.17 -10.70
C ALA A 227 -30.65 -49.71 -10.13
N ALA A 228 -30.12 -49.04 -9.11
CA ALA A 228 -28.95 -49.51 -8.38
C ALA A 228 -29.23 -50.95 -7.97
N SER A 229 -28.60 -51.90 -8.65
CA SER A 229 -28.82 -53.30 -8.33
C SER A 229 -28.32 -53.53 -6.92
N THR A 230 -29.21 -54.02 -6.06
CA THR A 230 -28.85 -54.47 -4.71
C THR A 230 -28.10 -55.79 -4.74
N ASN A 231 -27.91 -56.40 -5.93
CA ASN A 231 -27.22 -57.66 -6.08
C ASN A 231 -25.74 -57.42 -6.39
N PRO A 232 -24.80 -57.82 -5.51
CA PRO A 232 -23.37 -57.64 -5.73
C PRO A 232 -22.85 -58.33 -7.01
N ALA A 233 -23.62 -59.26 -7.58
CA ALA A 233 -23.32 -59.94 -8.85
C ALA A 233 -23.43 -59.03 -10.10
N ASP A 234 -24.11 -57.89 -10.00
CA ASP A 234 -24.33 -56.98 -11.14
C ASP A 234 -23.24 -55.91 -11.25
N TYR A 235 -22.30 -55.86 -10.31
CA TYR A 235 -21.14 -54.98 -10.37
C TYR A 235 -20.01 -55.62 -11.20
N LEU A 236 -19.20 -54.78 -11.83
CA LEU A 236 -18.00 -55.24 -12.54
C LEU A 236 -17.11 -56.04 -11.58
N PRO A 237 -16.50 -57.16 -12.03
CA PRO A 237 -15.68 -58.02 -11.18
C PRO A 237 -14.51 -57.28 -10.53
N GLU A 238 -14.01 -56.22 -11.18
CA GLU A 238 -12.98 -55.33 -10.66
C GLU A 238 -13.44 -54.53 -9.43
N VAL A 239 -14.69 -54.04 -9.44
CA VAL A 239 -15.28 -53.31 -8.30
C VAL A 239 -15.48 -54.26 -7.12
N VAL A 240 -15.92 -55.50 -7.41
CA VAL A 240 -16.09 -56.53 -6.38
C VAL A 240 -14.75 -56.93 -5.75
N ALA A 241 -13.68 -56.98 -6.55
CA ALA A 241 -12.32 -57.26 -6.06
C ALA A 241 -11.76 -56.15 -5.14
N LEU A 242 -12.27 -54.92 -5.23
CA LEU A 242 -11.85 -53.79 -4.38
C LEU A 242 -12.57 -53.76 -3.02
N LEU A 243 -13.73 -54.40 -2.87
CA LEU A 243 -14.51 -54.41 -1.62
C LEU A 243 -13.70 -54.84 -0.38
N PRO A 244 -12.89 -55.93 -0.41
CA PRO A 244 -12.09 -56.33 0.75
C PRO A 244 -11.00 -55.32 1.10
N GLN A 245 -10.53 -54.52 0.13
CA GLN A 245 -9.54 -53.48 0.36
C GLN A 245 -10.16 -52.25 0.99
N ILE A 246 -11.36 -51.86 0.53
CA ILE A 246 -12.15 -50.77 1.12
C ILE A 246 -12.52 -51.12 2.57
N ALA A 247 -12.86 -52.37 2.86
CA ALA A 247 -13.18 -52.84 4.22
C ALA A 247 -12.00 -52.77 5.20
N LYS A 248 -10.75 -52.75 4.70
CA LYS A 248 -9.54 -52.59 5.52
C LYS A 248 -9.20 -51.13 5.83
N LEU A 249 -9.89 -50.17 5.19
CA LEU A 249 -9.69 -48.75 5.48
C LEU A 249 -10.20 -48.41 6.87
N ASN A 250 -9.57 -47.45 7.53
CA ASN A 250 -10.07 -46.90 8.79
C ASN A 250 -11.36 -46.07 8.55
N PRO A 251 -12.17 -45.79 9.59
CA PRO A 251 -13.43 -45.06 9.42
C PRO A 251 -13.27 -43.70 8.76
N VAL A 252 -12.14 -43.02 9.04
CA VAL A 252 -11.79 -41.73 8.44
C VAL A 252 -11.57 -41.85 6.92
N GLY A 253 -10.86 -42.88 6.48
CA GLY A 253 -10.61 -43.16 5.06
C GLY A 253 -11.89 -43.53 4.30
N ILE A 254 -12.78 -44.30 4.92
CA ILE A 254 -14.09 -44.62 4.33
C ILE A 254 -14.93 -43.35 4.14
N HIS A 255 -14.98 -42.47 5.13
CA HIS A 255 -15.70 -41.19 5.03
C HIS A 255 -15.09 -40.26 3.97
N ALA A 256 -13.77 -40.20 3.87
CA ALA A 256 -13.09 -39.40 2.84
C ALA A 256 -13.40 -39.93 1.44
N LEU A 257 -13.32 -41.25 1.23
CA LEU A 257 -13.66 -41.89 -0.04
C LEU A 257 -15.13 -41.65 -0.41
N LYS A 258 -16.05 -41.79 0.55
CA LYS A 258 -17.47 -41.50 0.36
C LYS A 258 -17.68 -40.05 -0.10
N ARG A 259 -17.09 -39.08 0.59
CA ARG A 259 -17.21 -37.66 0.24
C ARG A 259 -16.64 -37.33 -1.14
N LEU A 260 -15.57 -38.01 -1.54
CA LEU A 260 -14.96 -37.86 -2.86
C LEU A 260 -15.88 -38.42 -3.96
N LEU A 261 -16.48 -39.58 -3.73
CA LEU A 261 -17.41 -40.22 -4.67
C LEU A 261 -18.79 -39.52 -4.72
N GLU A 262 -19.18 -38.84 -3.65
CA GLU A 262 -20.41 -38.03 -3.58
C GLU A 262 -20.20 -36.60 -4.11
N ALA A 263 -18.99 -36.21 -4.53
CA ALA A 263 -18.76 -34.91 -5.13
C ALA A 263 -19.64 -34.71 -6.37
N THR A 264 -20.15 -33.48 -6.55
CA THR A 264 -21.18 -33.13 -7.54
C THR A 264 -20.79 -33.43 -8.99
N ASP A 265 -19.49 -33.59 -9.27
CA ASP A 265 -18.95 -33.90 -10.59
C ASP A 265 -18.12 -35.21 -10.57
N PRO A 266 -18.56 -36.27 -11.29
CA PRO A 266 -17.81 -37.53 -11.37
C PRO A 266 -16.45 -37.38 -12.08
N ASP A 267 -16.28 -36.36 -12.92
CA ASP A 267 -15.01 -36.10 -13.61
C ASP A 267 -13.96 -35.55 -12.64
N ASP A 268 -14.36 -34.65 -11.73
CA ASP A 268 -13.49 -34.12 -10.67
C ASP A 268 -12.99 -35.22 -9.74
N ALA A 269 -13.87 -36.14 -9.33
CA ALA A 269 -13.50 -37.27 -8.49
C ALA A 269 -12.48 -38.19 -9.19
N SER A 270 -12.66 -38.40 -10.50
CA SER A 270 -11.75 -39.21 -11.32
C SER A 270 -10.39 -38.54 -11.48
N GLU A 271 -10.34 -37.23 -11.70
CA GLU A 271 -9.09 -36.46 -11.80
C GLU A 271 -8.33 -36.47 -10.46
N LEU A 272 -9.03 -36.29 -9.34
CA LEU A 272 -8.43 -36.35 -8.02
C LEU A 272 -7.84 -37.73 -7.72
N LEU A 273 -8.57 -38.82 -8.00
CA LEU A 273 -8.04 -40.18 -7.85
C LEU A 273 -6.83 -40.41 -8.77
N HIS A 274 -6.87 -39.89 -10.00
CA HIS A 274 -5.74 -39.98 -10.92
C HIS A 274 -4.52 -39.23 -10.39
N SER A 275 -4.70 -38.02 -9.85
CA SER A 275 -3.61 -37.24 -9.24
C SER A 275 -3.00 -37.96 -8.03
N LEU A 276 -3.85 -38.56 -7.17
CA LEU A 276 -3.41 -39.33 -6.01
C LEU A 276 -2.65 -40.61 -6.41
N SER A 277 -3.03 -41.25 -7.52
CA SER A 277 -2.33 -42.44 -8.03
C SER A 277 -0.91 -42.15 -8.50
N ARG A 278 -0.61 -40.88 -8.83
CA ARG A 278 0.71 -40.42 -9.24
C ARG A 278 1.59 -39.94 -8.08
N LEU A 279 1.03 -39.79 -6.87
CA LEU A 279 1.86 -39.46 -5.71
C LEU A 279 2.77 -40.63 -5.37
N ASP A 280 4.06 -40.35 -5.18
CA ASP A 280 5.02 -41.34 -4.74
C ASP A 280 4.66 -41.84 -3.32
N PRO A 281 4.46 -43.16 -3.11
CA PRO A 281 4.14 -43.71 -1.81
C PRO A 281 5.21 -43.43 -0.75
N GLU A 282 6.49 -43.28 -1.13
CA GLU A 282 7.57 -42.87 -0.22
C GLU A 282 7.34 -41.45 0.31
N LEU A 283 6.89 -40.54 -0.56
CA LEU A 283 6.62 -39.15 -0.20
C LEU A 283 5.46 -39.07 0.80
N VAL A 284 4.40 -39.84 0.56
CA VAL A 284 3.25 -39.93 1.48
C VAL A 284 3.68 -40.47 2.84
N HIS A 285 4.55 -41.49 2.87
CA HIS A 285 5.06 -42.03 4.13
C HIS A 285 5.93 -41.00 4.87
N ARG A 286 6.80 -40.30 4.15
CA ARG A 286 7.66 -39.24 4.71
C ARG A 286 6.83 -38.11 5.31
N ILE A 287 5.80 -37.64 4.60
CA ILE A 287 4.88 -36.59 5.08
C ILE A 287 4.10 -37.03 6.32
N ARG A 288 3.65 -38.29 6.37
CA ARG A 288 2.93 -38.82 7.54
C ARG A 288 3.82 -38.93 8.78
N ASN A 289 5.11 -39.18 8.58
CA ASN A 289 6.10 -39.29 9.65
C ASN A 289 6.70 -37.94 10.06
N LEU A 290 6.39 -36.85 9.36
CA LEU A 290 6.77 -35.50 9.82
C LEU A 290 6.10 -35.18 11.15
N ASP A 291 6.86 -34.51 12.01
CA ASP A 291 6.34 -33.96 13.26
C ASP A 291 5.27 -32.89 12.98
N ARG A 292 4.53 -32.53 14.03
CA ARG A 292 3.38 -31.63 13.90
C ARG A 292 3.78 -30.25 13.36
N ASP A 293 4.95 -29.75 13.74
CA ASP A 293 5.40 -28.40 13.39
C ASP A 293 5.87 -28.35 11.94
N SER A 294 6.62 -29.38 11.49
CA SER A 294 7.01 -29.54 10.08
C SER A 294 5.81 -29.65 9.14
N ARG A 295 4.75 -30.37 9.55
CA ARG A 295 3.50 -30.42 8.75
C ARG A 295 2.77 -29.08 8.73
N ALA A 296 2.75 -28.36 9.85
CA ALA A 296 2.12 -27.03 9.91
C ALA A 296 2.83 -26.05 8.97
N LEU A 297 4.17 -26.10 8.93
CA LEU A 297 5.00 -25.28 8.05
C LEU A 297 4.75 -25.62 6.57
N LEU A 298 4.70 -26.91 6.21
CA LEU A 298 4.36 -27.34 4.85
C LEU A 298 2.95 -26.90 4.42
N MET A 299 1.97 -26.97 5.32
CA MET A 299 0.61 -26.50 5.03
C MET A 299 0.53 -24.97 4.92
N GLY A 300 1.43 -24.24 5.59
CA GLY A 300 1.60 -22.79 5.41
C GLY A 300 2.13 -22.48 4.01
N LEU A 301 3.22 -23.13 3.61
CA LEU A 301 3.85 -22.92 2.30
C LEU A 301 2.98 -23.33 1.11
N ALA A 302 2.10 -24.33 1.27
CA ALA A 302 1.20 -24.77 0.20
C ALA A 302 -0.04 -23.86 0.02
N ARG A 303 -0.20 -22.85 0.89
CA ARG A 303 -1.35 -21.94 0.88
C ARG A 303 -1.05 -20.57 0.26
N ASP A 304 0.24 -20.29 0.03
CA ASP A 304 0.77 -19.15 -0.72
C ASP A 304 0.97 -19.52 -2.21
#